data_AF-A0A7M3SGV5-F1
#
_entry.id   AF-A0A7M3SGV5-F1
#
_cell.length_a   1.000
_cell.length_b   1.000
_cell.length_c   1.000
_cell.angle_alpha   90.00
_cell.angle_beta   90.00
_cell.angle_gamma   90.00
#
_symmetry.space_group_name_H-M   'P 1'
#
loop_
_entity.id
_entity.type
_entity.pdbx_description
1 polymer ?
#
loop_
_entity_poly.entity_id
_entity_poly.type
_entity_poly.pdbx_seq_one_letter_code
_entity_poly.pdbx_strand_id
1 'polypeptide(L)'
;IRTVHGLNLIRQPGDDLTKEEAEALPSRSFGEDTETESVGWYSIGALGFIVAIIVFFMLVRVKDEEEMSGIRSLGPTPTILPDGSPDPEGMPTTTDDSGTLWRQQPDGSMDWWDQDLRIWHKW
;
A
#
# COMPACT_ATOMS: atom_id res chain seq x y z
N ILE A 1 -25.37 -51.31 62.65
CA ILE A 1 -25.91 -50.12 61.96
C ILE A 1 -26.13 -50.54 60.51
N ARG A 2 -27.37 -50.48 60.00
CA ARG A 2 -27.71 -50.89 58.63
C ARG A 2 -27.90 -49.64 57.80
N THR A 3 -26.99 -49.38 56.87
CA THR A 3 -27.03 -48.22 55.96
C THR A 3 -27.98 -48.53 54.81
N VAL A 4 -28.97 -47.66 54.61
CA VAL A 4 -29.92 -47.75 53.50
C VAL A 4 -29.40 -46.81 52.42
N HIS A 5 -29.05 -47.34 51.24
CA HIS A 5 -28.69 -46.51 50.08
C HIS A 5 -29.95 -46.25 49.26
N GLY A 6 -30.30 -44.97 49.13
CA GLY A 6 -31.30 -44.51 48.15
C GLY A 6 -30.60 -44.09 46.86
N LEU A 7 -31.07 -44.59 45.73
CA LEU A 7 -30.66 -44.11 44.41
C LEU A 7 -31.62 -43.01 43.97
N ASN A 8 -31.12 -41.80 43.72
CA ASN A 8 -31.93 -40.74 43.16
C ASN A 8 -31.91 -40.85 41.63
N LEU A 9 -33.07 -41.09 41.03
CA LEU A 9 -33.25 -41.21 39.59
C LEU A 9 -33.86 -39.90 39.07
N ILE A 10 -33.12 -39.19 38.21
CA ILE A 10 -33.59 -37.98 37.55
C ILE A 10 -33.73 -38.29 36.06
N ARG A 11 -34.86 -37.94 35.46
CA ARG A 11 -35.04 -38.04 34.00
C ARG A 11 -34.35 -36.87 33.34
N GLN A 12 -33.41 -37.16 32.43
CA GLN A 12 -32.81 -36.13 31.61
C GLN A 12 -33.75 -35.75 30.46
N PRO A 13 -33.78 -34.47 30.07
CA PRO A 13 -34.44 -34.02 28.84
C PRO A 13 -33.90 -34.78 27.61
N GLY A 14 -34.76 -35.01 26.61
CA GLY A 14 -34.35 -35.62 25.34
C GLY A 14 -33.39 -34.73 24.54
N ASP A 15 -32.69 -35.28 23.54
CA ASP A 15 -31.69 -34.53 22.79
C ASP A 15 -32.29 -33.56 21.74
N ASP A 16 -33.56 -33.75 21.36
CA ASP A 16 -34.22 -33.03 20.26
C ASP A 16 -35.34 -32.11 20.78
N LEU A 17 -34.93 -31.11 21.56
CA LEU A 17 -35.82 -30.12 22.18
C LEU A 17 -35.86 -28.85 21.34
N THR A 18 -37.06 -28.26 21.20
CA THR A 18 -37.17 -26.89 20.71
C THR A 18 -36.58 -25.90 21.72
N LYS A 19 -36.23 -24.68 21.28
CA LYS A 19 -35.63 -23.65 22.16
C LYS A 19 -36.53 -23.33 23.36
N GLU A 20 -37.84 -23.28 23.12
CA GLU A 20 -38.87 -23.04 24.11
C GLU A 20 -39.00 -24.19 25.12
N GLU A 21 -38.86 -25.44 24.67
CA GLU A 21 -38.88 -26.62 25.55
C GLU A 21 -37.59 -26.76 26.36
N ALA A 22 -36.45 -26.36 25.80
CA ALA A 22 -35.17 -26.35 26.50
C ALA A 22 -35.12 -25.32 27.64
N GLU A 23 -35.82 -24.18 27.51
CA GLU A 23 -35.91 -23.16 28.56
C GLU A 23 -36.82 -23.57 29.73
N ALA A 24 -37.84 -24.40 29.48
CA ALA A 24 -38.78 -24.88 30.50
C ALA A 24 -38.26 -26.08 31.31
N LEU A 25 -37.18 -26.73 30.84
CA LEU A 25 -36.61 -27.93 31.44
C LEU A 25 -35.34 -27.63 32.26
N PRO A 26 -34.95 -28.53 33.18
CA PRO A 26 -33.69 -28.39 33.91
C PRO A 26 -32.51 -28.25 32.95
N SER A 27 -31.67 -27.24 33.18
CA SER A 27 -30.53 -26.96 32.30
C SER A 27 -29.57 -28.14 32.25
N ARG A 28 -29.20 -28.56 31.03
CA ARG A 28 -28.18 -29.57 30.76
C ARG A 28 -26.87 -28.87 30.41
N SER A 29 -25.74 -29.41 30.88
CA SER A 29 -24.43 -29.00 30.39
C SER A 29 -24.27 -29.50 28.95
N PHE A 30 -24.08 -28.59 27.99
CA PHE A 30 -23.88 -28.92 26.58
C PHE A 30 -22.43 -29.26 26.20
N GLY A 31 -21.49 -29.25 27.16
CA GLY A 31 -20.10 -29.67 26.91
C GLY A 31 -19.46 -28.97 25.70
N GLU A 32 -19.01 -29.77 24.73
CA GLU A 32 -18.39 -29.33 23.48
C GLU A 32 -19.40 -28.86 22.42
N ASP A 33 -20.69 -29.14 22.58
CA ASP A 33 -21.78 -28.79 21.64
C ASP A 33 -22.31 -27.36 21.85
N THR A 34 -21.53 -26.50 22.51
CA THR A 34 -21.90 -25.10 22.62
C THR A 34 -21.70 -24.45 21.26
N GLU A 35 -22.77 -23.95 20.63
CA GLU A 35 -22.69 -23.15 19.39
C GLU A 35 -21.84 -21.89 19.65
N THR A 36 -20.51 -22.01 19.52
CA THR A 36 -19.66 -20.84 19.39
C THR A 36 -19.98 -20.23 18.03
N GLU A 37 -20.57 -19.04 18.03
CA GLU A 37 -20.81 -18.31 16.81
C GLU A 37 -19.51 -18.19 16.01
N SER A 38 -19.45 -18.94 14.91
CA SER A 38 -18.35 -18.93 13.94
C SER A 38 -18.38 -17.66 13.09
N VAL A 39 -18.86 -16.54 13.62
CA VAL A 39 -19.14 -15.30 12.89
C VAL A 39 -18.04 -14.25 13.15
N GLY A 40 -17.21 -14.44 14.18
CA GLY A 40 -16.14 -13.51 14.54
C GLY A 40 -15.05 -13.32 13.47
N TRP A 41 -14.88 -14.27 12.55
CA TRP A 41 -13.88 -14.14 11.47
C TRP A 41 -14.25 -13.07 10.45
N TYR A 42 -15.55 -12.82 10.22
CA TYR A 42 -15.99 -11.74 9.35
C TYR A 42 -15.63 -10.38 9.96
N SER A 43 -15.81 -10.22 11.28
CA SER A 43 -15.45 -8.99 11.98
C SER A 43 -13.94 -8.76 12.00
N ILE A 44 -13.16 -9.81 12.25
CA ILE A 44 -11.69 -9.75 12.23
C ILE A 44 -11.18 -9.43 10.81
N GLY A 45 -11.74 -10.08 9.78
CA GLY A 45 -11.40 -9.83 8.39
C GLY A 45 -11.78 -8.41 7.93
N ALA A 46 -12.97 -7.93 8.29
CA ALA A 46 -13.42 -6.58 7.96
C ALA A 46 -12.53 -5.52 8.61
N LEU A 47 -12.19 -5.69 9.89
CA LEU A 47 -11.30 -4.77 10.60
C LEU A 47 -9.90 -4.74 9.95
N GLY A 48 -9.34 -5.92 9.66
CA GLY A 48 -8.05 -6.04 8.97
C GLY A 48 -8.05 -5.37 7.59
N PHE A 49 -9.12 -5.53 6.82
CA PHE A 49 -9.27 -4.93 5.50
C PHE A 49 -9.34 -3.39 5.57
N ILE A 50 -10.08 -2.84 6.53
CA ILE A 50 -10.17 -1.38 6.74
C ILE A 50 -8.79 -0.80 7.08
N VAL A 51 -8.06 -1.44 8.01
CA VAL A 51 -6.70 -1.00 8.38
C VAL A 51 -5.76 -1.07 7.17
N ALA A 52 -5.83 -2.14 6.38
CA ALA A 52 -5.02 -2.28 5.16
C ALA A 52 -5.30 -1.17 4.15
N ILE A 53 -6.57 -0.78 3.95
CA ILE A 53 -6.94 0.35 3.08
C ILE A 53 -6.35 1.67 3.60
N ILE A 54 -6.46 1.94 4.90
CA ILE A 54 -5.92 3.18 5.50
C ILE A 54 -4.41 3.25 5.30
N VAL A 55 -3.70 2.16 5.61
CA VAL A 55 -2.24 2.08 5.41
C VAL A 55 -1.87 2.22 3.94
N PHE A 56 -2.62 1.62 3.02
CA PHE A 56 -2.39 1.77 1.59
C PHE A 56 -2.48 3.23 1.16
N PHE A 57 -3.54 3.94 1.51
CA PHE A 57 -3.67 5.36 1.18
C PHE A 57 -2.61 6.23 1.86
N MET A 58 -2.23 5.93 3.10
CA MET A 58 -1.15 6.64 3.78
C MET A 58 0.19 6.44 3.04
N LEU A 59 0.52 5.22 2.65
CA LEU A 59 1.75 4.91 1.91
C LEU A 59 1.75 5.49 0.50
N VAL A 60 0.64 5.44 -0.23
CA VAL A 60 0.51 6.08 -1.55
C VAL A 60 0.71 7.58 -1.43
N ARG A 61 0.07 8.23 -0.45
CA ARG A 61 0.18 9.68 -0.26
C ARG A 61 1.56 10.11 0.24
N VAL A 62 2.24 9.28 1.04
CA VAL A 62 3.65 9.51 1.45
C VAL A 62 4.59 9.32 0.26
N LYS A 63 4.34 8.34 -0.62
CA LYS A 63 5.11 8.18 -1.86
C LYS A 63 4.97 9.38 -2.78
N ASP A 64 3.77 9.94 -2.92
CA ASP A 64 3.58 11.16 -3.69
C ASP A 64 4.37 12.34 -3.08
N GLU A 65 4.45 12.46 -1.75
CA GLU A 65 5.23 13.52 -1.09
C GLU A 65 6.75 13.31 -1.23
N GLU A 66 7.25 12.06 -1.15
CA GLU A 66 8.65 11.73 -1.37
C GLU A 66 9.06 11.87 -2.85
N GLU A 67 8.26 11.38 -3.80
CA GLU A 67 8.52 11.51 -5.24
C GLU A 67 8.39 12.97 -5.69
N MET A 68 7.45 13.75 -5.15
CA MET A 68 7.30 15.17 -5.47
C MET A 68 8.36 16.06 -4.82
N SER A 69 8.98 15.62 -3.70
CA SER A 69 10.20 16.23 -3.16
C SER A 69 11.48 15.87 -3.93
N GLY A 70 11.38 14.87 -4.82
CA GLY A 70 12.49 14.24 -5.53
C GLY A 70 12.46 14.37 -7.06
N ILE A 71 11.45 15.04 -7.66
CA ILE A 71 11.57 15.50 -9.05
C ILE A 71 12.64 16.59 -9.05
N ARG A 72 13.91 16.20 -9.12
CA ARG A 72 14.94 17.08 -9.69
C ARG A 72 14.32 17.57 -11.00
N SER A 73 14.09 18.88 -11.08
CA SER A 73 13.80 19.54 -12.36
C SER A 73 14.68 18.86 -13.41
N LEU A 74 14.05 18.24 -14.42
CA LEU A 74 14.70 17.45 -15.48
C LEU A 74 15.54 18.35 -16.42
N GLY A 75 16.26 19.31 -15.84
CA GLY A 75 16.77 20.47 -16.54
C GLY A 75 15.65 21.42 -17.01
N PRO A 76 16.04 22.54 -17.61
CA PRO A 76 15.14 23.35 -18.41
C PRO A 76 14.56 22.53 -19.58
N THR A 77 13.45 23.00 -20.15
CA THR A 77 12.74 22.37 -21.29
C THR A 77 13.73 21.84 -22.34
N PRO A 78 13.56 20.60 -22.84
CA PRO A 78 14.48 20.01 -23.83
C PRO A 78 14.64 20.96 -25.01
N THR A 79 15.86 21.46 -25.18
CA THR A 79 16.20 22.51 -26.15
C THR A 79 16.63 21.82 -27.45
N ILE A 80 15.67 21.15 -28.10
CA ILE A 80 15.91 20.34 -29.31
C ILE A 80 15.09 20.93 -30.45
N LEU A 81 15.73 21.14 -31.60
CA LEU A 81 15.05 21.57 -32.82
C LEU A 81 14.14 20.45 -33.38
N PRO A 82 13.22 20.77 -34.31
CA PRO A 82 12.38 19.78 -34.98
C PRO A 82 13.16 18.69 -35.75
N ASP A 83 14.42 18.94 -36.07
CA ASP A 83 15.33 18.00 -36.73
C ASP A 83 16.06 17.05 -35.76
N GLY A 84 15.84 17.21 -34.45
CA GLY A 84 16.48 16.42 -33.41
C GLY A 84 17.87 16.91 -33.00
N SER A 85 18.36 18.02 -33.59
CA SER A 85 19.63 18.64 -33.21
C SER A 85 19.47 19.51 -31.94
N PRO A 86 20.55 19.68 -31.15
CA PRO A 86 20.55 20.62 -30.04
C PRO A 86 20.32 22.05 -30.55
N ASP A 87 19.43 22.79 -29.89
CA ASP A 87 19.21 24.21 -30.15
C ASP A 87 20.31 25.05 -29.51
N PRO A 88 21.17 25.72 -30.30
CA PRO A 88 22.20 26.60 -29.78
C PRO A 88 21.64 27.95 -29.33
N GLU A 89 20.34 28.22 -29.48
CA GLU A 89 19.67 29.48 -29.12
C GLU A 89 20.31 30.71 -29.81
N GLY A 90 20.93 30.50 -30.97
CA GLY A 90 21.66 31.52 -31.72
C GLY A 90 23.07 31.83 -31.21
N MET A 91 23.59 31.07 -30.24
CA MET A 91 24.96 31.23 -29.73
C MET A 91 26.00 30.58 -30.66
N PRO A 92 27.23 31.10 -30.71
CA PRO A 92 28.34 30.45 -31.42
C PRO A 92 28.58 29.05 -30.85
N THR A 93 28.66 28.05 -31.73
CA THR A 93 28.95 26.67 -31.35
C THR A 93 30.29 26.18 -31.89
N THR A 94 30.93 25.29 -31.15
CA THR A 94 32.15 24.58 -31.55
C THR A 94 32.03 23.11 -31.16
N THR A 95 32.57 22.21 -31.97
CA THR A 95 32.65 20.79 -31.64
C THR A 95 34.09 20.46 -31.29
N ASP A 96 34.30 19.77 -30.18
CA ASP A 96 35.64 19.34 -29.77
C ASP A 96 36.05 18.01 -30.44
N ASP A 97 37.29 17.58 -30.18
CA ASP A 97 37.85 16.33 -30.72
C ASP A 97 37.12 15.08 -30.20
N SER A 98 36.34 15.21 -29.10
CA SER A 98 35.51 14.12 -28.54
C SER A 98 34.13 14.02 -29.20
N GLY A 99 33.76 14.99 -30.04
CA GLY A 99 32.43 15.09 -30.65
C GLY A 99 31.39 15.75 -29.74
N THR A 100 31.80 16.31 -28.61
CA THR A 100 30.92 17.07 -27.71
C THR A 100 30.66 18.45 -28.32
N LEU A 101 29.40 18.86 -28.37
CA LEU A 101 29.01 20.18 -28.85
C LEU A 101 29.10 21.19 -27.70
N TRP A 102 29.76 22.31 -27.95
CA TRP A 102 29.92 23.41 -27.02
C TRP A 102 29.27 24.65 -27.59
N ARG A 103 28.64 25.47 -26.74
CA ARG A 103 28.16 26.82 -27.09
C ARG A 103 28.84 27.85 -26.21
N GLN A 104 29.15 29.01 -26.78
CA GLN A 104 29.76 30.13 -26.05
C GLN A 104 28.70 31.16 -25.68
N GLN A 105 28.58 31.46 -24.40
CA GLN A 105 27.69 32.52 -23.90
C GLN A 105 28.32 33.91 -24.11
N PRO A 106 27.51 34.99 -24.11
CA PRO A 106 28.01 36.36 -24.25
C PRO A 106 29.00 36.81 -23.16
N ASP A 107 28.99 36.16 -22.00
CA ASP A 107 29.93 36.40 -20.89
C ASP A 107 31.27 35.66 -21.06
N GLY A 108 31.41 34.88 -22.14
CA GLY A 108 32.58 34.06 -22.42
C GLY A 108 32.58 32.68 -21.76
N SER A 109 31.57 32.36 -20.95
CA SER A 109 31.38 31.00 -20.42
C SER A 109 31.02 30.02 -21.54
N MET A 110 31.25 28.73 -21.30
CA MET A 110 30.96 27.67 -22.25
C MET A 110 29.98 26.69 -21.64
N ASP A 111 28.96 26.32 -22.41
CA ASP A 111 28.07 25.22 -22.04
C ASP A 111 28.31 24.05 -22.99
N TRP A 112 28.28 22.83 -22.46
CA TRP A 112 28.40 21.60 -23.25
C TRP A 112 27.05 20.89 -23.37
N TRP A 113 26.85 20.20 -24.49
CA TRP A 113 25.63 19.46 -24.77
C TRP A 113 25.70 18.02 -24.26
N ASP A 114 24.75 17.66 -23.39
CA ASP A 114 24.55 16.27 -22.96
C ASP A 114 23.57 15.56 -23.89
N GLN A 115 24.06 14.54 -24.61
CA GLN A 115 23.24 13.77 -25.55
C GLN A 115 22.22 12.85 -24.85
N ASP A 116 22.54 12.36 -23.65
CA ASP A 116 21.69 11.44 -22.90
C ASP A 116 20.53 12.20 -22.24
N LEU A 117 20.85 13.35 -21.65
CA LEU A 117 19.89 14.20 -20.94
C LEU A 117 19.22 15.24 -21.84
N ARG A 118 19.76 15.47 -23.05
CA ARG A 118 19.25 16.45 -24.03
C ARG A 118 19.14 17.87 -23.47
N ILE A 119 20.15 18.27 -22.71
CA ILE A 119 20.25 19.57 -22.05
C ILE A 119 21.65 20.15 -22.18
N TRP A 120 21.74 21.48 -22.08
CA TRP A 120 23.00 22.22 -21.98
C TRP A 120 23.46 22.29 -20.52
N HIS A 121 24.70 21.87 -20.27
CA HIS A 121 25.35 21.98 -18.97
C HIS A 121 26.32 23.16 -18.95
N LYS A 122 26.19 24.00 -17.92
CA LYS A 122 27.10 25.12 -17.69
C LYS A 122 28.42 24.64 -17.10
N TRP A 123 29.53 25.18 -17.60
CA TRP A 123 30.88 24.98 -17.06
C TRP A 123 31.35 26.20 -16.26
#